data_AF-A0A836SGB8-F1
#
_entry.id   AF-A0A836SGB8-F1
#
_cell.length_a   1.000
_cell.length_b   1.000
_cell.length_c   1.000
_cell.angle_alpha   90.00
_cell.angle_beta   90.00
_cell.angle_gamma   90.00
#
_symmetry.space_group_name_H-M   'P 1'
#
loop_
_entity.id
_entity.type
_entity.pdbx_description
1 polymer ?
#
loop_
_entity_poly.entity_id
_entity_poly.type
_entity_poly.pdbx_seq_one_letter_code
_entity_poly.pdbx_strand_id
1 'polypeptide(L)'
;MSKKQLSKKSLKKKQKKSLSPQHKKLTVSQALQEAMHYHTAGQLQEAETIYRQILQHEPNHSDALHLLGMIAAQANDHDTAIELIQKAIRVDNTVPNFYNSLGNVFNNQNLFDKAATCYQQALSLNPNFAQAHCHLGSALKNQGLIDDAIAHYRCAIGIQSNYLLAHQDLIFTLNYAIDSDRAAIFAEHQRFNEQQAAPLLALIKSHLNDGNPLRLKIGYVSADFRKHAVADFIESVLAHHDAEKFEIFCYYNHLQHDETTQRFQQYAHHWRNCVKLPDEALVDQIRQDHIDILIDLGGHTADNRILVFARKPAPIQVTYLGYPNTTGLTAIDYRITDNYLDPDGMSEPLSSEIPQRMPASFFCYHPHENSPPVSPLPAIQQGYITFSAFHNHSKLNQHHLLSVMLHTSDEVYEVKHLNTFV
;
A
#
# COMPACT_ATOMS: atom_id res chain seq x y z
N MET A 1 -13.05 4.81 103.79
CA MET A 1 -13.89 3.93 102.95
C MET A 1 -13.64 4.30 101.50
N SER A 2 -12.80 3.57 100.76
CA SER A 2 -13.13 2.40 99.90
C SER A 2 -13.41 2.74 98.42
N LYS A 3 -12.44 2.35 97.56
CA LYS A 3 -12.55 1.60 96.28
C LYS A 3 -13.00 2.28 94.95
N LYS A 4 -12.13 2.04 93.94
CA LYS A 4 -12.33 1.56 92.53
C LYS A 4 -13.06 2.52 91.55
N GLN A 5 -12.75 2.66 90.25
CA GLN A 5 -12.11 1.84 89.18
C GLN A 5 -11.72 2.82 88.02
N LEU A 6 -10.52 2.82 87.40
CA LEU A 6 -10.10 2.14 86.13
C LEU A 6 -11.14 2.24 84.97
N SER A 7 -10.88 2.55 83.69
CA SER A 7 -9.64 2.53 82.88
C SER A 7 -9.89 3.08 81.43
N LYS A 8 -8.95 3.90 80.93
CA LYS A 8 -8.34 4.01 79.57
C LYS A 8 -9.15 3.89 78.26
N LYS A 9 -9.02 4.93 77.42
CA LYS A 9 -8.68 4.82 75.97
C LYS A 9 -7.80 6.00 75.54
N SER A 10 -6.52 5.72 75.28
CA SER A 10 -5.48 6.65 74.83
C SER A 10 -5.25 6.53 73.32
N LEU A 11 -5.06 7.68 72.66
CA LEU A 11 -4.78 7.84 71.23
C LEU A 11 -3.55 7.04 70.77
N LYS A 12 -3.70 6.23 69.72
CA LYS A 12 -2.58 5.62 68.98
C LYS A 12 -2.14 6.57 67.84
N LYS A 13 -0.91 7.07 67.96
CA LYS A 13 -0.12 7.65 66.85
C LYS A 13 0.01 6.61 65.72
N LYS A 14 -0.50 6.93 64.53
CA LYS A 14 -0.15 6.22 63.29
C LYS A 14 1.24 6.68 62.84
N GLN A 15 2.23 5.78 62.91
CA GLN A 15 3.51 5.92 62.22
C GLN A 15 3.24 5.94 60.71
N LYS A 16 3.61 7.04 60.05
CA LYS A 16 3.80 7.08 58.59
C LYS A 16 5.03 6.22 58.27
N LYS A 17 4.82 5.00 57.78
CA LYS A 17 5.85 4.29 57.01
C LYS A 17 6.02 5.04 55.69
N SER A 18 7.17 5.67 55.49
CA SER A 18 7.60 6.16 54.19
C SER A 18 7.85 4.96 53.27
N LEU A 19 6.91 4.68 52.38
CA LEU A 19 7.16 3.85 51.21
C LEU A 19 7.86 4.76 50.20
N SER A 20 9.19 4.72 50.17
CA SER A 20 9.96 5.19 49.02
C SER A 20 9.53 4.38 47.79
N PRO A 21 9.21 4.99 46.64
CA PRO A 21 9.05 4.24 45.41
C PRO A 21 10.43 3.73 45.01
N GLN A 22 10.72 2.48 45.33
CA GLN A 22 11.82 1.75 44.69
C GLN A 22 11.49 1.72 43.19
N HIS A 23 12.07 2.66 42.45
CA HIS A 23 12.16 2.56 41.00
C HIS A 23 13.02 1.32 40.77
N LYS A 24 12.39 0.18 40.49
CA LYS A 24 13.11 -0.99 39.99
C LYS A 24 13.80 -0.52 38.72
N LYS A 25 15.12 -0.37 38.75
CA LYS A 25 15.91 -0.21 37.53
C LYS A 25 15.60 -1.43 36.66
N LEU A 26 14.87 -1.20 35.58
CA LEU A 26 14.63 -2.22 34.55
C LEU A 26 16.00 -2.70 34.06
N THR A 27 16.13 -4.00 33.82
CA THR A 27 17.28 -4.51 33.07
C THR A 27 17.20 -3.99 31.62
N VAL A 28 18.33 -3.97 30.90
CA VAL A 28 18.33 -3.53 29.49
C VAL A 28 17.33 -4.33 28.65
N SER A 29 17.24 -5.64 28.88
CA SER A 29 16.24 -6.51 28.22
C SER A 29 14.79 -6.11 28.54
N GLN A 30 14.47 -5.74 29.79
CA GLN A 30 13.13 -5.29 30.16
C GLN A 30 12.80 -3.92 29.56
N ALA A 31 13.77 -3.00 29.55
CA ALA A 31 13.63 -1.69 28.93
C ALA A 31 13.42 -1.85 27.41
N LEU A 32 14.13 -2.76 26.76
CA LEU A 32 13.97 -3.03 25.32
C LEU A 32 12.56 -3.56 25.01
N GLN A 33 12.05 -4.51 25.79
CA GLN A 33 10.69 -5.03 25.63
C GLN A 33 9.61 -3.94 25.82
N GLU A 34 9.79 -3.06 26.81
CA GLU A 34 8.91 -1.92 27.03
C GLU A 34 8.95 -0.93 25.85
N ALA A 35 10.14 -0.59 25.35
CA ALA A 35 10.30 0.28 24.18
C ALA A 35 9.64 -0.31 22.93
N MET A 36 9.80 -1.62 22.69
CA MET A 36 9.14 -2.32 21.59
C MET A 36 7.61 -2.30 21.72
N HIS A 37 7.09 -2.36 22.95
CA HIS A 37 5.65 -2.23 23.17
C HIS A 37 5.15 -0.83 22.79
N TYR A 38 5.82 0.22 23.25
CA TYR A 38 5.50 1.60 22.85
C TYR A 38 5.61 1.79 21.33
N HIS A 39 6.66 1.23 20.71
CA HIS A 39 6.88 1.33 19.27
C HIS A 39 5.74 0.67 18.49
N THR A 40 5.34 -0.55 18.86
CA THR A 40 4.23 -1.26 18.22
C THR A 40 2.87 -0.60 18.47
N ALA A 41 2.71 0.14 19.58
CA ALA A 41 1.54 0.97 19.86
C ALA A 41 1.53 2.32 19.10
N GLY A 42 2.59 2.65 18.34
CA GLY A 42 2.74 3.93 17.64
C GLY A 42 3.12 5.10 18.56
N GLN A 43 3.47 4.83 19.81
CA GLN A 43 3.96 5.80 20.79
C GLN A 43 5.48 6.00 20.58
N LEU A 44 5.82 6.63 19.44
CA LEU A 44 7.18 6.68 18.93
C LEU A 44 8.12 7.48 19.83
N GLN A 45 7.65 8.58 20.44
CA GLN A 45 8.46 9.42 21.32
C GLN A 45 8.86 8.69 22.61
N GLU A 46 7.94 7.92 23.19
CA GLU A 46 8.19 7.09 24.37
C GLU A 46 9.19 5.98 24.04
N ALA A 47 8.99 5.28 22.92
CA ALA A 47 9.92 4.24 22.45
C ALA A 47 11.33 4.81 22.21
N GLU A 48 11.42 5.94 21.50
CA GLU A 48 12.68 6.63 21.20
C GLU A 48 13.44 6.99 22.48
N THR A 49 12.74 7.53 23.48
CA THR A 49 13.31 7.91 24.77
C THR A 49 13.98 6.70 25.43
N ILE A 50 13.31 5.56 25.45
CA ILE A 50 13.83 4.34 26.09
C ILE A 50 15.01 3.76 25.28
N TYR A 51 14.93 3.70 23.95
CA TYR A 51 16.05 3.25 23.12
C TYR A 51 17.30 4.11 23.34
N ARG A 52 17.15 5.44 23.43
CA ARG A 52 18.28 6.35 23.74
C ARG A 52 18.85 6.10 25.14
N GLN A 53 18.03 5.79 26.14
CA GLN A 53 18.51 5.43 27.48
C GLN A 53 19.29 4.12 27.48
N ILE A 54 18.85 3.11 26.72
CA ILE A 54 19.60 1.86 26.53
C ILE A 54 20.98 2.18 25.95
N LEU A 55 21.04 3.01 24.90
CA LEU A 55 22.30 3.39 24.24
C LEU A 55 23.22 4.27 25.09
N GLN A 56 22.70 4.99 26.09
CA GLN A 56 23.54 5.70 27.07
C GLN A 56 24.29 4.72 27.98
N HIS A 57 23.69 3.59 28.31
CA HIS A 57 24.29 2.56 29.15
C HIS A 57 25.12 1.54 28.34
N GLU A 58 24.63 1.16 27.17
CA GLU A 58 25.25 0.21 26.25
C GLU A 58 25.31 0.81 24.83
N PRO A 59 26.33 1.64 24.52
CA PRO A 59 26.41 2.38 23.24
C PRO A 59 26.46 1.53 21.96
N ASN A 60 26.71 0.23 22.12
CA ASN A 60 26.80 -0.76 21.04
C ASN A 60 25.69 -1.81 21.16
N HIS A 61 24.55 -1.53 21.79
CA HIS A 61 23.42 -2.45 21.77
C HIS A 61 22.78 -2.47 20.37
N SER A 62 22.95 -3.56 19.63
CA SER A 62 22.55 -3.68 18.21
C SER A 62 21.04 -3.46 17.99
N ASP A 63 20.18 -4.09 18.78
CA ASP A 63 18.72 -3.95 18.62
C ASP A 63 18.24 -2.51 18.87
N ALA A 64 18.72 -1.87 19.94
CA ALA A 64 18.35 -0.49 20.24
C ALA A 64 18.84 0.49 19.16
N LEU A 65 20.02 0.26 18.58
CA LEU A 65 20.50 1.03 17.41
C LEU A 65 19.58 0.84 16.20
N HIS A 66 19.26 -0.42 15.88
CA HIS A 66 18.40 -0.76 14.74
C HIS A 66 16.98 -0.17 14.89
N LEU A 67 16.34 -0.37 16.04
CA LEU A 67 14.97 0.10 16.31
C LEU A 67 14.89 1.63 16.37
N LEU A 68 15.90 2.30 16.92
CA LEU A 68 16.01 3.75 16.84
C LEU A 68 16.17 4.24 15.40
N GLY A 69 16.96 3.53 14.59
CA GLY A 69 17.08 3.77 13.15
C GLY A 69 15.76 3.59 12.40
N MET A 70 14.94 2.61 12.78
CA MET A 70 13.59 2.44 12.23
C MET A 70 12.65 3.59 12.59
N ILE A 71 12.72 4.15 13.81
CA ILE A 71 11.96 5.35 14.17
C ILE A 71 12.39 6.54 13.31
N ALA A 72 13.70 6.75 13.12
CA ALA A 72 14.20 7.80 12.23
C ALA A 72 13.67 7.62 10.79
N ALA A 73 13.66 6.39 10.28
CA ALA A 73 13.09 6.08 8.96
C ALA A 73 11.59 6.41 8.88
N GLN A 74 10.81 6.12 9.92
CA GLN A 74 9.38 6.48 10.02
C GLN A 74 9.15 7.99 10.06
N ALA A 75 10.13 8.75 10.55
CA ALA A 75 10.13 10.21 10.54
C ALA A 75 10.66 10.82 9.22
N ASN A 76 11.00 10.00 8.22
CA ASN A 76 11.68 10.38 6.98
C ASN A 76 13.08 11.00 7.19
N ASP A 77 13.72 10.78 8.34
CA ASP A 77 15.13 11.09 8.57
C ASP A 77 15.99 9.91 8.10
N HIS A 78 16.17 9.84 6.78
CA HIS A 78 16.88 8.73 6.14
C HIS A 78 18.37 8.68 6.49
N ASP A 79 19.01 9.82 6.69
CA ASP A 79 20.44 9.88 7.01
C ASP A 79 20.72 9.27 8.39
N THR A 80 19.97 9.71 9.42
CA THR A 80 20.07 9.13 10.76
C THR A 80 19.69 7.66 10.76
N ALA A 81 18.66 7.26 10.00
CA ALA A 81 18.26 5.87 9.89
C ALA A 81 19.39 4.98 9.32
N ILE A 82 20.03 5.41 8.23
CA ILE A 82 21.14 4.70 7.61
C ILE A 82 22.31 4.58 8.60
N GLU A 83 22.71 5.68 9.24
CA GLU A 83 23.83 5.68 10.18
C GLU A 83 23.62 4.69 11.33
N LEU A 84 22.45 4.74 11.97
CA LEU A 84 22.11 3.89 13.12
C LEU A 84 22.02 2.42 12.73
N ILE A 85 21.35 2.09 11.62
CA ILE A 85 21.21 0.70 11.17
C ILE A 85 22.58 0.14 10.72
N GLN A 86 23.41 0.93 10.03
CA GLN A 86 24.78 0.50 9.71
C GLN A 86 25.63 0.30 10.96
N LYS A 87 25.45 1.12 12.00
CA LYS A 87 26.11 0.89 13.29
C LYS A 87 25.63 -0.41 13.94
N ALA A 88 24.34 -0.73 13.90
CA ALA A 88 23.82 -2.02 14.35
C ALA A 88 24.47 -3.20 13.61
N ILE A 89 24.58 -3.12 12.28
CA ILE A 89 25.25 -4.14 11.44
C ILE A 89 26.74 -4.29 11.77
N ARG A 90 27.45 -3.20 12.06
CA ARG A 90 28.87 -3.26 12.48
C ARG A 90 29.06 -3.96 13.83
N VAL A 91 28.08 -3.85 14.72
CA VAL A 91 28.10 -4.54 16.02
C VAL A 91 27.77 -6.02 15.83
N ASP A 92 26.69 -6.31 15.10
CA ASP A 92 26.24 -7.67 14.81
C ASP A 92 25.77 -7.76 13.36
N ASN A 93 26.57 -8.44 12.54
CA ASN A 93 26.34 -8.60 11.11
C ASN A 93 25.56 -9.87 10.76
N THR A 94 25.08 -10.61 11.75
CA THR A 94 24.42 -11.91 11.59
C THR A 94 22.89 -11.84 11.61
N VAL A 95 22.32 -10.65 11.90
CA VAL A 95 20.88 -10.43 12.02
C VAL A 95 20.27 -10.00 10.67
N PRO A 96 19.44 -10.83 10.00
CA PRO A 96 18.86 -10.51 8.70
C PRO A 96 17.99 -9.25 8.71
N ASN A 97 17.28 -9.00 9.82
CA ASN A 97 16.35 -7.88 9.95
C ASN A 97 17.02 -6.52 9.79
N PHE A 98 18.30 -6.40 10.16
CA PHE A 98 19.04 -5.13 10.04
C PHE A 98 19.25 -4.78 8.57
N TYR A 99 19.68 -5.76 7.76
CA TYR A 99 19.84 -5.57 6.32
C TYR A 99 18.49 -5.35 5.63
N ASN A 100 17.45 -6.10 6.00
CA ASN A 100 16.12 -5.87 5.46
C ASN A 100 15.62 -4.44 5.74
N SER A 101 15.85 -3.93 6.96
CA SER A 101 15.43 -2.57 7.32
C SER A 101 16.25 -1.50 6.61
N LEU A 102 17.56 -1.70 6.47
CA LEU A 102 18.42 -0.81 5.68
C LEU A 102 17.99 -0.79 4.21
N GLY A 103 17.64 -1.96 3.66
CA GLY A 103 17.09 -2.09 2.32
C GLY A 103 15.81 -1.27 2.14
N ASN A 104 14.89 -1.31 3.11
CA ASN A 104 13.67 -0.50 3.08
C ASN A 104 13.98 1.01 3.02
N VAL A 105 14.95 1.47 3.81
CA VAL A 105 15.36 2.89 3.81
C VAL A 105 15.93 3.32 2.45
N PHE A 106 16.70 2.46 1.79
CA PHE A 106 17.17 2.73 0.42
C PHE A 106 16.04 2.66 -0.61
N ASN A 107 15.12 1.71 -0.46
CA ASN A 107 13.98 1.56 -1.37
C ASN A 107 13.07 2.80 -1.34
N ASN A 108 12.82 3.37 -0.16
CA ASN A 108 12.02 4.60 -0.01
C ASN A 108 12.68 5.83 -0.65
N GLN A 109 13.99 5.79 -0.87
CA GLN A 109 14.76 6.81 -1.58
C GLN A 109 14.92 6.50 -3.08
N ASN A 110 14.22 5.48 -3.60
CA ASN A 110 14.37 4.96 -4.97
C ASN A 110 15.79 4.47 -5.32
N LEU A 111 16.62 4.17 -4.31
CA LEU A 111 17.96 3.62 -4.48
C LEU A 111 17.89 2.09 -4.57
N PHE A 112 17.21 1.59 -5.60
CA PHE A 112 16.83 0.18 -5.72
C PHE A 112 18.04 -0.77 -5.74
N ASP A 113 19.17 -0.38 -6.34
CA ASP A 113 20.39 -1.21 -6.37
C ASP A 113 20.95 -1.47 -4.96
N LYS A 114 20.98 -0.42 -4.13
CA LYS A 114 21.41 -0.53 -2.73
C LYS A 114 20.41 -1.34 -1.92
N ALA A 115 19.11 -1.14 -2.17
CA ALA A 115 18.06 -1.89 -1.51
C ALA A 115 18.18 -3.39 -1.80
N ALA A 116 18.29 -3.75 -3.09
CA ALA A 116 18.46 -5.14 -3.55
C ALA A 116 19.68 -5.82 -2.91
N THR A 117 20.83 -5.12 -2.86
CA THR A 117 22.04 -5.63 -2.20
C THR A 117 21.78 -5.94 -0.71
N CYS A 118 21.06 -5.07 -0.01
CA CYS A 118 20.73 -5.29 1.39
C CYS A 118 19.77 -6.48 1.57
N TYR A 119 18.73 -6.60 0.74
CA TYR A 119 17.80 -7.74 0.82
C TYR A 119 18.48 -9.06 0.49
N GLN A 120 19.36 -9.09 -0.51
CA GLN A 120 20.18 -10.26 -0.82
C GLN A 120 21.06 -10.67 0.37
N GLN A 121 21.62 -9.70 1.10
CA GLN A 121 22.38 -10.00 2.30
C GLN A 121 21.51 -10.48 3.47
N ALA A 122 20.27 -9.99 3.59
CA ALA A 122 19.31 -10.58 4.53
C ALA A 122 19.01 -12.05 4.19
N LEU A 123 18.86 -12.36 2.89
CA LEU A 123 18.58 -13.71 2.39
C LEU A 123 19.79 -14.65 2.47
N SER A 124 21.02 -14.14 2.37
CA SER A 124 22.23 -14.95 2.57
C SER A 124 22.36 -15.46 4.01
N LEU A 125 21.87 -14.67 4.98
CA LEU A 125 21.80 -15.03 6.40
C LEU A 125 20.58 -15.89 6.73
N ASN A 126 19.43 -15.63 6.09
CA ASN A 126 18.21 -16.43 6.24
C ASN A 126 17.50 -16.61 4.88
N PRO A 127 17.73 -17.73 4.18
CA PRO A 127 17.07 -18.02 2.90
C PRO A 127 15.55 -18.14 2.98
N ASN A 128 14.98 -18.41 4.16
CA ASN A 128 13.54 -18.54 4.36
C ASN A 128 12.90 -17.23 4.87
N PHE A 129 13.54 -16.07 4.63
CA PHE A 129 13.00 -14.79 5.07
C PHE A 129 12.00 -14.24 4.04
N ALA A 130 10.73 -14.64 4.15
CA ALA A 130 9.67 -14.28 3.22
C ALA A 130 9.56 -12.76 2.96
N GLN A 131 9.70 -11.94 4.02
CA GLN A 131 9.65 -10.48 3.88
C GLN A 131 10.79 -9.93 3.00
N ALA A 132 12.01 -10.42 3.19
CA ALA A 132 13.15 -9.99 2.37
C ALA A 132 13.00 -10.43 0.90
N HIS A 133 12.41 -11.60 0.64
CA HIS A 133 12.04 -12.00 -0.71
C HIS A 133 11.01 -11.06 -1.35
N CYS A 134 9.94 -10.70 -0.64
CA CYS A 134 8.94 -9.76 -1.12
C CYS A 134 9.55 -8.38 -1.43
N HIS A 135 10.38 -7.85 -0.52
CA HIS A 135 11.01 -6.56 -0.71
C HIS A 135 12.05 -6.56 -1.85
N LEU A 136 12.82 -7.64 -2.00
CA LEU A 136 13.73 -7.81 -3.13
C LEU A 136 12.96 -7.86 -4.45
N GLY A 137 11.84 -8.59 -4.50
CA GLY A 137 10.95 -8.59 -5.67
C GLY A 137 10.46 -7.19 -6.04
N SER A 138 10.11 -6.37 -5.04
CA SER A 138 9.67 -4.98 -5.27
C SER A 138 10.79 -4.09 -5.82
N ALA A 139 11.99 -4.19 -5.26
CA ALA A 139 13.17 -3.46 -5.76
C ALA A 139 13.50 -3.86 -7.21
N LEU A 140 13.50 -5.17 -7.52
CA LEU A 140 13.76 -5.70 -8.86
C LEU A 140 12.71 -5.28 -9.88
N LYS A 141 11.42 -5.31 -9.48
CA LYS A 141 10.32 -4.77 -10.31
C LYS A 141 10.55 -3.31 -10.65
N ASN A 142 10.99 -2.51 -9.68
CA ASN A 142 11.28 -1.09 -9.89
C ASN A 142 12.56 -0.86 -10.71
N GLN A 143 13.44 -1.86 -10.84
CA GLN A 143 14.57 -1.86 -11.79
C GLN A 143 14.18 -2.38 -13.19
N GLY A 144 12.94 -2.84 -13.40
CA GLY A 144 12.51 -3.46 -14.66
C GLY A 144 12.92 -4.93 -14.81
N LEU A 145 13.48 -5.56 -13.78
CA LEU A 145 13.87 -6.97 -13.73
C LEU A 145 12.66 -7.83 -13.32
N ILE A 146 11.69 -7.93 -14.25
CA ILE A 146 10.34 -8.47 -13.98
C ILE A 146 10.36 -9.96 -13.62
N ASP A 147 11.11 -10.79 -14.35
CA ASP A 147 11.13 -12.24 -14.12
C ASP A 147 11.75 -12.60 -12.76
N ASP A 148 12.84 -11.92 -12.40
CA ASP A 148 13.49 -12.08 -11.09
C ASP A 148 12.56 -11.64 -9.96
N ALA A 149 11.81 -10.54 -10.17
CA ALA A 149 10.80 -10.10 -9.22
C ALA A 149 9.71 -11.16 -9.00
N ILE A 150 9.16 -11.72 -10.07
CA ILE A 150 8.16 -12.80 -10.02
C ILE A 150 8.69 -14.01 -9.25
N ALA A 151 9.92 -14.43 -9.53
CA ALA A 151 10.54 -15.56 -8.84
C ALA A 151 10.61 -15.32 -7.32
N HIS A 152 11.02 -14.13 -6.89
CA HIS A 152 11.11 -13.81 -5.47
C HIS A 152 9.75 -13.68 -4.78
N TYR A 153 8.72 -13.12 -5.42
CA TYR A 153 7.37 -13.13 -4.86
C TYR A 153 6.84 -14.56 -4.69
N ARG A 154 7.07 -15.43 -5.67
CA ARG A 154 6.72 -16.86 -5.56
C ARG A 154 7.46 -17.56 -4.42
N CYS A 155 8.75 -17.26 -4.20
CA CYS A 155 9.48 -17.74 -3.03
C CYS A 155 8.83 -17.26 -1.72
N ALA A 156 8.48 -15.97 -1.62
CA ALA A 156 7.83 -15.42 -0.44
C ALA A 156 6.49 -16.12 -0.12
N ILE A 157 5.65 -16.36 -1.14
CA ILE A 157 4.37 -17.08 -1.03
C ILE A 157 4.60 -18.57 -0.69
N GLY A 158 5.64 -19.19 -1.25
CA GLY A 158 6.00 -20.58 -0.94
C GLY A 158 6.45 -20.78 0.51
N ILE A 159 7.11 -19.78 1.09
CA ILE A 159 7.51 -19.77 2.51
C ILE A 159 6.30 -19.46 3.40
N GLN A 160 5.48 -18.48 3.02
CA GLN A 160 4.31 -18.04 3.77
C GLN A 160 3.10 -17.93 2.82
N SER A 161 2.27 -18.97 2.81
CA SER A 161 1.12 -19.08 1.88
C SER A 161 0.03 -18.02 2.10
N ASN A 162 -0.04 -17.42 3.30
CA ASN A 162 -0.96 -16.32 3.61
C ASN A 162 -0.29 -14.93 3.51
N TYR A 163 0.83 -14.81 2.80
CA TYR A 163 1.50 -13.52 2.65
C TYR A 163 0.81 -12.64 1.59
N LEU A 164 -0.23 -11.94 2.03
CA LEU A 164 -1.11 -11.12 1.19
C LEU A 164 -0.33 -10.16 0.28
N LEU A 165 0.60 -9.38 0.86
CA LEU A 165 1.35 -8.36 0.13
C LEU A 165 2.16 -8.97 -1.03
N ALA A 166 2.86 -10.08 -0.79
CA ALA A 166 3.63 -10.76 -1.82
C ALA A 166 2.76 -11.31 -2.96
N HIS A 167 1.56 -11.80 -2.64
CA HIS A 167 0.62 -12.30 -3.64
C HIS A 167 0.02 -11.15 -4.48
N GLN A 168 -0.33 -10.03 -3.87
CA GLN A 168 -0.79 -8.84 -4.60
C GLN A 168 0.31 -8.28 -5.50
N ASP A 169 1.54 -8.17 -4.97
CA ASP A 169 2.69 -7.70 -5.74
C ASP A 169 3.04 -8.64 -6.90
N LEU A 170 2.92 -9.97 -6.72
CA LEU A 170 3.07 -10.95 -7.80
C LEU A 170 2.05 -10.69 -8.91
N ILE A 171 0.77 -10.63 -8.55
CA ILE A 171 -0.33 -10.43 -9.50
C ILE A 171 -0.16 -9.11 -10.26
N PHE A 172 0.16 -8.03 -9.56
CA PHE A 172 0.43 -6.74 -10.19
C PHE A 172 1.63 -6.83 -11.15
N THR A 173 2.72 -7.47 -10.72
CA THR A 173 3.96 -7.61 -11.50
C THR A 173 3.78 -8.46 -12.76
N LEU A 174 2.93 -9.48 -12.72
CA LEU A 174 2.63 -10.32 -13.90
C LEU A 174 2.11 -9.52 -15.09
N ASN A 175 1.45 -8.37 -14.87
CA ASN A 175 0.99 -7.49 -15.96
C ASN A 175 2.14 -6.79 -16.71
N TYR A 176 3.39 -6.86 -16.22
CA TYR A 176 4.57 -6.28 -16.87
C TYR A 176 5.41 -7.32 -17.63
N ALA A 177 5.10 -8.61 -17.48
CA ALA A 177 5.87 -9.68 -18.10
C ALA A 177 5.47 -9.86 -19.57
N ILE A 178 6.45 -9.71 -20.47
CA ILE A 178 6.28 -9.57 -21.94
C ILE A 178 5.59 -10.80 -22.56
N ASP A 179 5.99 -12.00 -22.13
CA ASP A 179 5.52 -13.27 -22.69
C ASP A 179 4.47 -13.96 -21.81
N SER A 180 3.81 -13.20 -20.93
CA SER A 180 2.83 -13.80 -20.04
C SER A 180 1.56 -14.22 -20.77
N ASP A 181 1.26 -15.51 -20.66
CA ASP A 181 -0.04 -16.05 -21.03
C ASP A 181 -1.14 -15.41 -20.15
N ARG A 182 -2.09 -14.71 -20.79
CA ARG A 182 -3.23 -14.08 -20.09
C ARG A 182 -4.02 -15.10 -19.27
N ALA A 183 -4.10 -16.36 -19.70
CA ALA A 183 -4.74 -17.41 -18.92
C ALA A 183 -3.94 -17.76 -17.66
N ALA A 184 -2.60 -17.76 -17.72
CA ALA A 184 -1.75 -17.95 -16.56
C ALA A 184 -1.85 -16.77 -15.58
N ILE A 185 -1.94 -15.54 -16.09
CA ILE A 185 -2.21 -14.35 -15.26
C ILE A 185 -3.55 -14.51 -14.55
N PHE A 186 -4.62 -14.86 -15.28
CA PHE A 186 -5.94 -15.06 -14.69
C PHE A 186 -5.94 -16.19 -13.64
N ALA A 187 -5.25 -17.31 -13.92
CA ALA A 187 -5.11 -18.40 -12.95
C ALA A 187 -4.44 -17.94 -11.65
N GLU A 188 -3.48 -17.00 -11.70
CA GLU A 188 -2.91 -16.42 -10.48
C GLU A 188 -3.95 -15.58 -9.70
N HIS A 189 -4.78 -14.79 -10.40
CA HIS A 189 -5.87 -14.05 -9.76
C HIS A 189 -6.89 -14.99 -9.10
N GLN A 190 -7.18 -16.14 -9.73
CA GLN A 190 -8.03 -17.17 -9.14
C GLN A 190 -7.37 -17.79 -7.90
N ARG A 191 -6.07 -18.09 -7.93
CA ARG A 191 -5.31 -18.56 -6.75
C ARG A 191 -5.37 -17.56 -5.60
N PHE A 192 -5.24 -16.26 -5.87
CA PHE A 192 -5.43 -15.23 -4.85
C PHE A 192 -6.82 -15.28 -4.24
N ASN A 193 -7.85 -15.37 -5.07
CA ASN A 193 -9.22 -15.50 -4.58
C ASN A 193 -9.37 -16.74 -3.70
N GLU A 194 -8.95 -17.91 -4.15
CA GLU A 194 -9.04 -19.17 -3.39
C GLU A 194 -8.34 -19.11 -2.02
N GLN A 195 -7.15 -18.50 -1.96
CA GLN A 195 -6.33 -18.50 -0.75
C GLN A 195 -6.68 -17.36 0.22
N GLN A 196 -7.01 -16.18 -0.29
CA GLN A 196 -7.12 -14.95 0.51
C GLN A 196 -8.57 -14.45 0.63
N ALA A 197 -9.36 -14.53 -0.43
CA ALA A 197 -10.69 -13.92 -0.48
C ALA A 197 -11.84 -14.90 -0.17
N ALA A 198 -11.81 -16.10 -0.76
CA ALA A 198 -12.83 -17.13 -0.62
C ALA A 198 -13.09 -17.54 0.85
N PRO A 199 -12.09 -17.63 1.74
CA PRO A 199 -12.35 -17.89 3.17
C PRO A 199 -13.24 -16.82 3.83
N LEU A 200 -13.27 -15.60 3.29
CA LEU A 200 -14.06 -14.49 3.82
C LEU A 200 -15.53 -14.52 3.37
N LEU A 201 -15.90 -15.37 2.42
CA LEU A 201 -17.30 -15.55 1.99
C LEU A 201 -18.19 -16.00 3.17
N ALA A 202 -17.63 -16.76 4.11
CA ALA A 202 -18.33 -17.20 5.32
C ALA A 202 -18.72 -16.03 6.26
N LEU A 203 -18.15 -14.83 6.06
CA LEU A 203 -18.41 -13.64 6.86
C LEU A 203 -19.47 -12.72 6.23
N ILE A 204 -19.97 -13.04 5.02
CA ILE A 204 -20.97 -12.23 4.33
C ILE A 204 -22.29 -12.27 5.12
N LYS A 205 -22.81 -11.07 5.42
CA LYS A 205 -24.09 -10.86 6.08
C LYS A 205 -25.11 -10.35 5.06
N SER A 206 -26.40 -10.66 5.23
CA SER A 206 -27.47 -10.12 4.37
C SER A 206 -27.40 -8.60 4.26
N HIS A 207 -27.58 -8.06 3.06
CA HIS A 207 -27.55 -6.61 2.81
C HIS A 207 -28.74 -5.91 3.48
N LEU A 208 -28.53 -4.65 3.87
CA LEU A 208 -29.54 -3.83 4.57
C LEU A 208 -30.26 -2.86 3.63
N ASN A 209 -29.96 -2.92 2.34
CA ASN A 209 -30.41 -1.99 1.32
C ASN A 209 -31.90 -2.19 0.98
N ASP A 210 -32.55 -1.11 0.54
CA ASP A 210 -33.84 -1.18 -0.13
C ASP A 210 -33.62 -1.66 -1.57
N GLY A 211 -34.47 -2.55 -2.08
CA GLY A 211 -34.39 -3.05 -3.44
C GLY A 211 -34.83 -2.04 -4.51
N ASN A 212 -35.45 -0.91 -4.12
CA ASN A 212 -35.93 0.11 -5.05
C ASN A 212 -35.75 1.55 -4.49
N PRO A 213 -34.51 2.02 -4.29
CA PRO A 213 -34.26 3.32 -3.73
C PRO A 213 -34.61 4.44 -4.72
N LEU A 214 -35.17 5.55 -4.21
CA LEU A 214 -35.41 6.75 -5.01
C LEU A 214 -34.10 7.39 -5.50
N ARG A 215 -33.03 7.26 -4.72
CA ARG A 215 -31.68 7.77 -4.99
C ARG A 215 -30.67 6.67 -4.67
N LEU A 216 -29.86 6.28 -5.65
CA LEU A 216 -28.85 5.22 -5.49
C LEU A 216 -27.65 5.73 -4.70
N LYS A 217 -27.24 4.98 -3.68
CA LYS A 217 -26.03 5.28 -2.90
C LYS A 217 -24.82 4.59 -3.52
N ILE A 218 -23.88 5.38 -4.02
CA ILE A 218 -22.65 4.89 -4.63
C ILE A 218 -21.47 5.20 -3.72
N GLY A 219 -20.74 4.16 -3.33
CA GLY A 219 -19.52 4.28 -2.53
C GLY A 219 -18.28 4.03 -3.35
N TYR A 220 -17.33 4.96 -3.38
CA TYR A 220 -16.02 4.78 -4.00
C TYR A 220 -14.95 4.55 -2.94
N VAL A 221 -14.16 3.49 -3.06
CA VAL A 221 -13.08 3.15 -2.12
C VAL A 221 -11.74 3.32 -2.82
N SER A 222 -10.87 4.18 -2.29
CA SER A 222 -9.55 4.44 -2.86
C SER A 222 -8.57 5.02 -1.87
N ALA A 223 -7.29 4.70 -2.02
CA ALA A 223 -6.17 5.43 -1.41
C ALA A 223 -5.74 6.65 -2.24
N ASP A 224 -6.29 6.80 -3.44
CA ASP A 224 -5.78 7.71 -4.46
C ASP A 224 -6.66 8.93 -4.72
N PHE A 225 -7.54 9.28 -3.78
CA PHE A 225 -8.18 10.60 -3.73
C PHE A 225 -7.19 11.68 -3.26
N ARG A 226 -6.08 11.80 -3.98
CA ARG A 226 -4.94 12.70 -3.76
C ARG A 226 -4.25 12.92 -5.10
N LYS A 227 -3.15 13.66 -5.15
CA LYS A 227 -2.33 13.78 -6.35
C LYS A 227 -1.79 12.41 -6.79
N HIS A 228 -2.50 11.76 -7.71
CA HIS A 228 -2.26 10.42 -8.19
C HIS A 228 -2.97 10.21 -9.54
N ALA A 229 -2.47 9.29 -10.37
CA ALA A 229 -3.02 9.05 -11.71
C ALA A 229 -4.52 8.70 -11.71
N VAL A 230 -5.01 7.96 -10.71
CA VAL A 230 -6.45 7.65 -10.57
C VAL A 230 -7.29 8.93 -10.47
N ALA A 231 -6.79 9.95 -9.78
CA ALA A 231 -7.49 11.21 -9.60
C ALA A 231 -7.76 11.92 -10.94
N ASP A 232 -6.79 11.89 -11.85
CA ASP A 232 -6.86 12.54 -13.17
C ASP A 232 -8.02 12.03 -14.05
N PHE A 233 -8.57 10.84 -13.72
CA PHE A 233 -9.69 10.24 -14.43
C PHE A 233 -11.00 10.22 -13.62
N ILE A 234 -10.93 9.95 -12.31
CA ILE A 234 -12.15 9.83 -11.49
C ILE A 234 -12.72 11.19 -11.06
N GLU A 235 -11.90 12.25 -11.06
CA GLU A 235 -12.34 13.59 -10.63
C GLU A 235 -13.56 14.08 -11.43
N SER A 236 -13.51 13.96 -12.74
CA SER A 236 -14.63 14.38 -13.61
C SER A 236 -15.90 13.58 -13.35
N VAL A 237 -15.79 12.28 -13.05
CA VAL A 237 -16.95 11.44 -12.73
C VAL A 237 -17.60 11.90 -11.43
N LEU A 238 -16.80 12.12 -10.39
CA LEU A 238 -17.31 12.53 -9.07
C LEU A 238 -17.92 13.94 -9.11
N ALA A 239 -17.31 14.87 -9.86
CA ALA A 239 -17.80 16.24 -9.97
C ALA A 239 -19.14 16.38 -10.71
N HIS A 240 -19.55 15.37 -11.49
CA HIS A 240 -20.71 15.47 -12.40
C HIS A 240 -21.82 14.43 -12.12
N HIS A 241 -21.79 13.77 -10.97
CA HIS A 241 -22.91 12.92 -10.55
C HIS A 241 -24.20 13.74 -10.42
N ASP A 242 -25.29 13.21 -10.98
CA ASP A 242 -26.62 13.79 -10.84
C ASP A 242 -27.11 13.61 -9.40
N ALA A 243 -27.06 14.70 -8.62
CA ALA A 243 -27.41 14.68 -7.21
C ALA A 243 -28.89 14.36 -6.94
N GLU A 244 -29.78 14.46 -7.92
CA GLU A 244 -31.18 14.03 -7.75
C GLU A 244 -31.31 12.50 -7.78
N LYS A 245 -30.38 11.80 -8.46
CA LYS A 245 -30.42 10.34 -8.68
C LYS A 245 -29.39 9.57 -7.87
N PHE A 246 -28.27 10.18 -7.50
CA PHE A 246 -27.15 9.49 -6.86
C PHE A 246 -26.65 10.22 -5.62
N GLU A 247 -26.48 9.48 -4.51
CA GLU A 247 -25.84 9.96 -3.27
C GLU A 247 -24.45 9.35 -3.16
N ILE A 248 -23.43 10.20 -3.10
CA ILE A 248 -22.03 9.79 -3.31
C ILE A 248 -21.25 9.74 -1.99
N PHE A 249 -20.64 8.58 -1.73
CA PHE A 249 -19.76 8.32 -0.60
C PHE A 249 -18.34 8.08 -1.10
N CYS A 250 -17.35 8.68 -0.44
CA CYS A 250 -15.94 8.40 -0.68
C CYS A 250 -15.29 7.84 0.59
N TYR A 251 -14.73 6.64 0.49
CA TYR A 251 -13.97 5.97 1.54
C TYR A 251 -12.48 6.10 1.23
N TYR A 252 -11.82 7.02 1.93
CA TYR A 252 -10.43 7.39 1.68
C TYR A 252 -9.45 6.59 2.54
N ASN A 253 -8.61 5.79 1.89
CA ASN A 253 -7.69 4.85 2.52
C ASN A 253 -6.23 5.33 2.55
N HIS A 254 -5.98 6.61 2.81
CA HIS A 254 -4.62 7.12 2.90
C HIS A 254 -4.49 8.28 3.91
N LEU A 255 -3.27 8.58 4.35
CA LEU A 255 -2.99 9.62 5.36
C LEU A 255 -2.68 11.00 4.78
N GLN A 256 -2.14 11.05 3.56
CA GLN A 256 -1.85 12.30 2.85
C GLN A 256 -3.12 13.11 2.63
N HIS A 257 -3.01 14.42 2.66
CA HIS A 257 -4.10 15.32 2.34
C HIS A 257 -3.53 16.50 1.56
N ASP A 258 -3.90 16.59 0.28
CA ASP A 258 -3.43 17.63 -0.64
C ASP A 258 -4.61 18.37 -1.29
N GLU A 259 -4.31 19.30 -2.20
CA GLU A 259 -5.31 20.09 -2.92
C GLU A 259 -6.32 19.22 -3.68
N THR A 260 -5.88 18.08 -4.21
CA THR A 260 -6.74 17.15 -4.94
C THR A 260 -7.69 16.45 -3.97
N THR A 261 -7.21 16.03 -2.80
CA THR A 261 -8.08 15.48 -1.74
C THR A 261 -9.15 16.48 -1.32
N GLN A 262 -8.80 17.76 -1.18
CA GLN A 262 -9.75 18.82 -0.83
C GLN A 262 -10.85 19.00 -1.89
N ARG A 263 -10.52 18.92 -3.18
CA ARG A 263 -11.53 18.97 -4.26
C ARG A 263 -12.46 17.76 -4.19
N PHE A 264 -11.95 16.54 -4.04
CA PHE A 264 -12.79 15.35 -3.90
C PHE A 264 -13.77 15.42 -2.72
N GLN A 265 -13.37 16.02 -1.60
CA GLN A 265 -14.25 16.25 -0.45
C GLN A 265 -15.45 17.15 -0.77
N GLN A 266 -15.32 18.05 -1.76
CA GLN A 266 -16.41 18.94 -2.20
C GLN A 266 -17.43 18.22 -3.10
N TYR A 267 -17.00 17.19 -3.83
CA TYR A 267 -17.88 16.41 -4.72
C TYR A 267 -18.63 15.29 -3.98
N ALA A 268 -18.05 14.78 -2.88
CA ALA A 268 -18.67 13.74 -2.08
C ALA A 268 -19.79 14.31 -1.19
N HIS A 269 -20.92 13.62 -1.13
CA HIS A 269 -21.95 13.90 -0.13
C HIS A 269 -21.48 13.44 1.27
N HIS A 270 -20.69 12.36 1.30
CA HIS A 270 -20.11 11.81 2.51
C HIS A 270 -18.65 11.43 2.30
N TRP A 271 -17.77 11.98 3.14
CA TRP A 271 -16.36 11.62 3.20
C TRP A 271 -16.07 10.77 4.43
N ARG A 272 -15.43 9.62 4.24
CA ARG A 272 -15.06 8.67 5.31
C ARG A 272 -13.57 8.38 5.24
N ASN A 273 -12.79 8.82 6.22
CA ASN A 273 -11.39 8.42 6.34
C ASN A 273 -11.32 7.01 6.93
N CYS A 274 -10.83 6.04 6.16
CA CYS A 274 -10.82 4.63 6.57
C CYS A 274 -9.42 4.04 6.74
N VAL A 275 -8.34 4.79 6.50
CA VAL A 275 -6.96 4.32 6.62
C VAL A 275 -6.60 3.67 7.96
N LYS A 276 -7.21 4.12 9.06
CA LYS A 276 -6.99 3.56 10.41
C LYS A 276 -7.99 2.49 10.81
N LEU A 277 -9.01 2.23 9.98
CA LEU A 277 -10.02 1.21 10.27
C LEU A 277 -9.50 -0.17 9.86
N PRO A 278 -9.66 -1.19 10.71
CA PRO A 278 -9.53 -2.57 10.25
C PRO A 278 -10.64 -2.88 9.23
N ASP A 279 -10.41 -3.87 8.36
CA ASP A 279 -11.34 -4.23 7.30
C ASP A 279 -12.75 -4.54 7.82
N GLU A 280 -12.86 -5.24 8.95
CA GLU A 280 -14.15 -5.59 9.56
C GLU A 280 -14.96 -4.35 9.95
N ALA A 281 -14.30 -3.32 10.51
CA ALA A 281 -14.95 -2.08 10.87
C ALA A 281 -15.36 -1.28 9.64
N LEU A 282 -14.55 -1.29 8.58
CA LEU A 282 -14.89 -0.65 7.32
C LEU A 282 -16.06 -1.36 6.62
N VAL A 283 -16.12 -2.70 6.66
CA VAL A 283 -17.28 -3.48 6.20
C VAL A 283 -18.55 -3.08 6.94
N ASP A 284 -18.51 -3.02 8.27
CA ASP A 284 -19.68 -2.65 9.06
C ASP A 284 -20.09 -1.18 8.80
N GLN A 285 -19.13 -0.26 8.59
CA GLN A 285 -19.40 1.13 8.21
C GLN A 285 -20.11 1.21 6.85
N ILE A 286 -19.60 0.54 5.81
CA ILE A 286 -20.20 0.55 4.47
C ILE A 286 -21.64 0.00 4.49
N ARG A 287 -21.87 -1.05 5.29
CA ARG A 287 -23.22 -1.62 5.48
C ARG A 287 -24.17 -0.66 6.19
N GLN A 288 -23.67 0.07 7.19
CA GLN A 288 -24.46 1.09 7.92
C GLN A 288 -24.75 2.32 7.07
N ASP A 289 -23.89 2.64 6.11
CA ASP A 289 -24.15 3.71 5.14
C ASP A 289 -25.20 3.28 4.09
N HIS A 290 -25.58 1.99 4.03
CA HIS A 290 -26.49 1.37 3.06
C HIS A 290 -26.05 1.63 1.61
N ILE A 291 -24.78 1.38 1.30
CA ILE A 291 -24.25 1.55 -0.06
C ILE A 291 -24.87 0.51 -0.99
N ASP A 292 -25.49 0.96 -2.09
CA ASP A 292 -26.13 0.10 -3.09
C ASP A 292 -25.10 -0.45 -4.08
N ILE A 293 -24.20 0.43 -4.54
CA ILE A 293 -23.12 0.10 -5.47
C ILE A 293 -21.79 0.52 -4.84
N LEU A 294 -20.93 -0.44 -4.53
CA LEU A 294 -19.58 -0.16 -4.03
C LEU A 294 -18.55 -0.33 -5.16
N ILE A 295 -17.72 0.67 -5.37
CA ILE A 295 -16.76 0.75 -6.47
C ILE A 295 -15.35 0.77 -5.89
N ASP A 296 -14.59 -0.28 -6.21
CA ASP A 296 -13.16 -0.40 -5.98
C ASP A 296 -12.42 0.40 -7.05
N LEU A 297 -11.52 1.29 -6.61
CA LEU A 297 -10.65 2.07 -7.49
C LEU A 297 -9.17 1.69 -7.36
N GLY A 298 -8.83 0.60 -6.66
CA GLY A 298 -7.44 0.19 -6.43
C GLY A 298 -7.10 -1.19 -6.97
N GLY A 299 -8.03 -2.15 -6.96
CA GLY A 299 -7.75 -3.53 -7.33
C GLY A 299 -6.55 -4.09 -6.55
N HIS A 300 -5.51 -4.54 -7.26
CA HIS A 300 -4.26 -5.06 -6.65
C HIS A 300 -3.12 -4.04 -6.57
N THR A 301 -3.39 -2.72 -6.63
CA THR A 301 -2.36 -1.69 -6.42
C THR A 301 -2.12 -1.42 -4.94
N ALA A 302 -1.10 -0.61 -4.62
CA ALA A 302 -0.77 -0.23 -3.25
C ALA A 302 -1.98 0.38 -2.51
N ASP A 303 -2.04 0.13 -1.19
CA ASP A 303 -3.05 0.66 -0.28
C ASP A 303 -4.52 0.37 -0.69
N ASN A 304 -4.76 -0.69 -1.45
CA ASN A 304 -6.11 -1.15 -1.78
C ASN A 304 -6.85 -1.69 -0.54
N ARG A 305 -8.16 -1.90 -0.70
CA ARG A 305 -9.02 -2.57 0.30
C ARG A 305 -9.75 -3.77 -0.30
N ILE A 306 -9.09 -4.55 -1.16
CA ILE A 306 -9.77 -5.59 -1.94
C ILE A 306 -10.41 -6.68 -1.06
N LEU A 307 -9.87 -6.95 0.13
CA LEU A 307 -10.47 -7.90 1.08
C LEU A 307 -11.74 -7.35 1.77
N VAL A 308 -11.98 -6.04 1.78
CA VAL A 308 -13.28 -5.47 2.16
C VAL A 308 -14.33 -5.90 1.14
N PHE A 309 -14.01 -5.83 -0.16
CA PHE A 309 -14.88 -6.29 -1.23
C PHE A 309 -15.10 -7.81 -1.18
N ALA A 310 -14.11 -8.60 -0.78
CA ALA A 310 -14.28 -10.05 -0.56
C ALA A 310 -15.37 -10.39 0.48
N ARG A 311 -15.64 -9.48 1.43
CA ARG A 311 -16.70 -9.61 2.46
C ARG A 311 -18.07 -9.08 2.01
N LYS A 312 -18.19 -8.66 0.75
CA LYS A 312 -19.40 -8.22 0.06
C LYS A 312 -20.33 -7.27 0.88
N PRO A 313 -19.82 -6.14 1.42
CA PRO A 313 -20.64 -5.22 2.21
C PRO A 313 -21.78 -4.53 1.44
N ALA A 314 -21.69 -4.39 0.12
CA ALA A 314 -22.74 -3.87 -0.74
C ALA A 314 -23.33 -4.96 -1.66
N PRO A 315 -24.61 -4.85 -2.06
CA PRO A 315 -25.27 -5.86 -2.89
C PRO A 315 -24.68 -5.92 -4.30
N ILE A 316 -24.26 -4.78 -4.86
CA ILE A 316 -23.53 -4.70 -6.13
C ILE A 316 -22.13 -4.16 -5.84
N GLN A 317 -21.12 -4.87 -6.35
CA GLN A 317 -19.73 -4.45 -6.26
C GLN A 317 -19.08 -4.40 -7.63
N VAL A 318 -18.30 -3.36 -7.85
CA VAL A 318 -17.68 -3.06 -9.14
C VAL A 318 -16.21 -2.74 -8.91
N THR A 319 -15.32 -3.19 -9.79
CA THR A 319 -13.96 -2.65 -9.89
C THR A 319 -13.85 -1.73 -11.10
N TYR A 320 -13.12 -0.63 -10.96
CA TYR A 320 -12.92 0.34 -12.02
C TYR A 320 -11.57 1.04 -11.88
N LEU A 321 -10.94 1.30 -13.02
CA LEU A 321 -9.88 2.30 -13.23
C LEU A 321 -8.48 1.97 -12.67
N GLY A 322 -8.31 1.81 -11.36
CA GLY A 322 -6.97 1.81 -10.75
C GLY A 322 -6.11 0.58 -11.05
N TYR A 323 -6.75 -0.53 -11.40
CA TYR A 323 -6.09 -1.78 -11.74
C TYR A 323 -6.48 -2.24 -13.16
N PRO A 324 -5.52 -2.60 -14.03
CA PRO A 324 -5.78 -2.80 -15.46
C PRO A 324 -6.34 -4.20 -15.81
N ASN A 325 -6.65 -5.04 -14.81
CA ASN A 325 -7.02 -6.43 -15.05
C ASN A 325 -8.14 -6.89 -14.10
N THR A 326 -8.55 -8.17 -14.19
CA THR A 326 -9.51 -8.81 -13.29
C THR A 326 -9.00 -8.74 -11.86
N THR A 327 -9.83 -8.50 -10.86
CA THR A 327 -9.39 -8.66 -9.46
C THR A 327 -9.26 -10.13 -9.09
N GLY A 328 -9.90 -11.03 -9.83
CA GLY A 328 -10.00 -12.45 -9.52
C GLY A 328 -11.09 -12.79 -8.51
N LEU A 329 -11.65 -11.81 -7.80
CA LEU A 329 -12.60 -12.04 -6.72
C LEU A 329 -13.97 -12.42 -7.26
N THR A 330 -14.55 -13.50 -6.72
CA THR A 330 -15.94 -13.87 -7.01
C THR A 330 -16.96 -12.96 -6.31
N ALA A 331 -16.53 -12.15 -5.35
CA ALA A 331 -17.38 -11.22 -4.62
C ALA A 331 -17.60 -9.88 -5.36
N ILE A 332 -16.77 -9.56 -6.36
CA ILE A 332 -16.93 -8.37 -7.21
C ILE A 332 -17.73 -8.80 -8.45
N ASP A 333 -18.83 -8.11 -8.71
CA ASP A 333 -19.81 -8.52 -9.72
C ASP A 333 -19.43 -8.03 -11.11
N TYR A 334 -18.93 -6.80 -11.21
CA TYR A 334 -18.66 -6.13 -12.48
C TYR A 334 -17.28 -5.49 -12.55
N ARG A 335 -16.73 -5.41 -13.76
CA ARG A 335 -15.56 -4.59 -14.08
C ARG A 335 -15.93 -3.59 -15.15
N ILE A 336 -15.78 -2.29 -14.88
CA ILE A 336 -16.00 -1.26 -15.90
C ILE A 336 -14.79 -1.24 -16.84
N THR A 337 -15.06 -1.40 -18.14
CA THR A 337 -14.06 -1.42 -19.23
C THR A 337 -14.66 -0.84 -20.51
N ASP A 338 -14.03 -1.02 -21.66
CA ASP A 338 -14.54 -0.65 -22.98
C ASP A 338 -14.18 -1.67 -24.07
N ASN A 339 -14.74 -1.47 -25.27
CA ASN A 339 -14.52 -2.35 -26.43
C ASN A 339 -13.11 -2.26 -27.04
N TYR A 340 -12.30 -1.25 -26.67
CA TYR A 340 -10.94 -1.12 -27.16
C TYR A 340 -9.97 -1.97 -26.34
N LEU A 341 -10.11 -1.95 -25.01
CA LEU A 341 -9.30 -2.76 -24.10
C LEU A 341 -9.75 -4.20 -24.02
N ASP A 342 -11.06 -4.42 -23.96
CA ASP A 342 -11.66 -5.72 -23.76
C ASP A 342 -12.74 -5.97 -24.82
N PRO A 343 -12.40 -6.26 -26.08
CA PRO A 343 -13.41 -6.57 -27.10
C PRO A 343 -14.32 -7.73 -26.69
N ASP A 344 -15.57 -7.71 -27.13
CA ASP A 344 -16.55 -8.77 -26.86
C ASP A 344 -15.98 -10.17 -27.21
N GLY A 345 -16.12 -11.11 -26.27
CA GLY A 345 -15.70 -12.50 -26.42
C GLY A 345 -14.22 -12.77 -26.12
N MET A 346 -13.39 -11.75 -25.87
CA MET A 346 -11.96 -11.91 -25.59
C MET A 346 -11.65 -11.94 -24.09
N SER A 347 -12.35 -11.13 -23.28
CA SER A 347 -12.00 -10.90 -21.87
C SER A 347 -12.86 -11.72 -20.91
N GLU A 348 -14.06 -12.13 -21.30
CA GLU A 348 -15.01 -12.89 -20.48
C GLU A 348 -14.42 -14.21 -19.96
N PRO A 349 -13.65 -15.01 -20.75
CA PRO A 349 -13.03 -16.23 -20.24
C PRO A 349 -11.87 -15.96 -19.26
N LEU A 350 -11.41 -14.71 -19.17
CA LEU A 350 -10.21 -14.28 -18.46
C LEU A 350 -10.53 -13.26 -17.34
N SER A 351 -11.78 -13.20 -16.90
CA SER A 351 -12.25 -12.29 -15.85
C SER A 351 -13.13 -13.05 -14.87
N SER A 352 -13.01 -12.71 -13.57
CA SER A 352 -13.96 -13.23 -12.56
C SER A 352 -15.23 -12.40 -12.52
N GLU A 353 -15.10 -11.10 -12.78
CA GLU A 353 -16.19 -10.13 -12.90
C GLU A 353 -16.80 -10.16 -14.30
N ILE A 354 -18.05 -9.73 -14.40
CA ILE A 354 -18.71 -9.50 -15.69
C ILE A 354 -18.21 -8.15 -16.25
N PRO A 355 -17.55 -8.12 -17.43
CA PRO A 355 -17.15 -6.87 -18.05
C PRO A 355 -18.38 -6.01 -18.40
N GLN A 356 -18.38 -4.75 -17.96
CA GLN A 356 -19.36 -3.73 -18.34
C GLN A 356 -18.68 -2.71 -19.22
N ARG A 357 -19.01 -2.74 -20.51
CA ARG A 357 -18.34 -1.95 -21.54
C ARG A 357 -19.01 -0.60 -21.72
N MET A 358 -18.26 0.46 -21.47
CA MET A 358 -18.69 1.81 -21.78
C MET A 358 -18.80 1.99 -23.30
N PRO A 359 -19.79 2.76 -23.81
CA PRO A 359 -20.01 2.90 -25.25
C PRO A 359 -18.84 3.52 -26.04
N ALA A 360 -17.99 4.31 -25.36
CA ALA A 360 -16.81 4.96 -25.93
C ALA A 360 -15.55 4.46 -25.24
N SER A 361 -14.87 5.30 -24.46
CA SER A 361 -13.78 4.88 -23.59
C SER A 361 -14.26 4.73 -22.15
N PHE A 362 -13.66 3.80 -21.42
CA PHE A 362 -13.83 3.70 -19.97
C PHE A 362 -13.03 4.78 -19.22
N PHE A 363 -12.08 5.47 -19.88
CA PHE A 363 -11.35 6.59 -19.28
C PHE A 363 -12.13 7.92 -19.40
N CYS A 364 -12.14 8.68 -18.30
CA CYS A 364 -12.71 10.03 -18.26
C CYS A 364 -11.61 11.05 -17.91
N TYR A 365 -10.68 11.31 -18.83
CA TYR A 365 -9.53 12.17 -18.55
C TYR A 365 -9.89 13.66 -18.55
N HIS A 366 -9.39 14.39 -17.55
CA HIS A 366 -9.35 15.85 -17.55
C HIS A 366 -7.91 16.35 -17.44
N PRO A 367 -7.43 17.19 -18.37
CA PRO A 367 -6.09 17.76 -18.27
C PRO A 367 -5.99 18.66 -17.04
N HIS A 368 -4.86 18.58 -16.33
CA HIS A 368 -4.59 19.46 -15.19
C HIS A 368 -4.60 20.93 -15.62
N GLU A 369 -5.10 21.85 -14.77
CA GLU A 369 -5.22 23.29 -15.10
C GLU A 369 -3.87 23.92 -15.49
N ASN A 370 -2.78 23.42 -14.89
CA ASN A 370 -1.40 23.82 -15.21
C ASN A 370 -0.81 23.17 -16.48
N SER A 371 -1.59 22.45 -17.29
CA SER A 371 -1.11 21.92 -18.56
C SER A 371 -0.71 23.06 -19.49
N PRO A 372 0.47 22.99 -20.15
CA PRO A 372 0.89 24.06 -21.04
C PRO A 372 -0.06 24.19 -22.22
N PRO A 373 -0.24 25.41 -22.78
CA PRO A 373 -1.03 25.58 -23.98
C PRO A 373 -0.40 24.80 -25.14
N VAL A 374 -1.24 24.37 -26.09
CA VAL A 374 -0.76 23.77 -27.34
C VAL A 374 0.14 24.77 -28.07
N SER A 375 1.40 24.41 -28.26
CA SER A 375 2.40 25.20 -28.97
C SER A 375 2.58 24.73 -30.41
N PRO A 376 3.18 25.54 -31.31
CA PRO A 376 3.64 25.06 -32.61
C PRO A 376 4.59 23.87 -32.46
N LEU A 377 4.61 22.98 -33.47
CA LEU A 377 5.43 21.77 -33.45
C LEU A 377 6.93 22.11 -33.30
N PRO A 378 7.60 21.75 -32.18
CA PRO A 378 9.00 22.12 -31.94
C PRO A 378 9.96 21.62 -33.04
N ALA A 379 9.62 20.51 -33.69
CA ALA A 379 10.41 19.92 -34.77
C ALA A 379 10.60 20.87 -35.97
N ILE A 380 9.65 21.79 -36.23
CA ILE A 380 9.76 22.77 -37.31
C ILE A 380 10.92 23.74 -37.03
N GLN A 381 11.07 24.16 -35.78
CA GLN A 381 12.13 25.10 -35.38
C GLN A 381 13.48 24.39 -35.19
N GLN A 382 13.47 23.18 -34.64
CA GLN A 382 14.69 22.44 -34.29
C GLN A 382 15.28 21.64 -35.47
N GLY A 383 14.48 21.33 -36.49
CA GLY A 383 14.91 20.55 -37.65
C GLY A 383 15.05 19.05 -37.41
N TYR A 384 14.53 18.54 -36.29
CA TYR A 384 14.48 17.11 -35.96
C TYR A 384 13.28 16.79 -35.06
N ILE A 385 12.87 15.53 -35.04
CA ILE A 385 11.82 15.02 -34.15
C ILE A 385 12.48 14.49 -32.87
N THR A 386 11.92 14.83 -31.71
CA THR A 386 12.32 14.22 -30.43
C THR A 386 11.32 13.13 -30.06
N PHE A 387 11.81 11.91 -29.86
CA PHE A 387 11.04 10.83 -29.25
C PHE A 387 11.22 10.86 -27.73
N SER A 388 10.15 10.67 -26.98
CA SER A 388 10.20 10.65 -25.51
C SER A 388 9.22 9.62 -24.98
N ALA A 389 9.61 8.90 -23.93
CA ALA A 389 8.79 7.91 -23.25
C ALA A 389 8.89 8.14 -21.75
N PHE A 390 7.83 8.68 -21.15
CA PHE A 390 7.73 8.94 -19.71
C PHE A 390 6.95 7.81 -19.06
N HIS A 391 7.66 6.84 -18.50
CA HIS A 391 7.06 5.65 -17.91
C HIS A 391 7.74 5.28 -16.60
N ASN A 392 6.99 4.65 -15.71
CA ASN A 392 7.58 3.94 -14.57
C ASN A 392 8.62 2.93 -15.08
N HIS A 393 9.75 2.81 -14.39
CA HIS A 393 10.83 1.89 -14.74
C HIS A 393 10.38 0.44 -14.97
N SER A 394 9.37 -0.03 -14.24
CA SER A 394 8.80 -1.37 -14.42
C SER A 394 8.22 -1.62 -15.82
N LYS A 395 7.88 -0.57 -16.58
CA LYS A 395 7.44 -0.66 -17.98
C LYS A 395 8.63 -0.68 -18.95
N LEU A 396 9.79 -0.18 -18.52
CA LEU A 396 11.02 -0.10 -19.32
C LEU A 396 11.81 -1.40 -19.15
N ASN A 397 11.33 -2.47 -19.78
CA ASN A 397 12.08 -3.72 -19.87
C ASN A 397 12.98 -3.74 -21.12
N GLN A 398 13.93 -4.68 -21.16
CA GLN A 398 14.92 -4.77 -22.24
C GLN A 398 14.26 -4.87 -23.63
N HIS A 399 13.10 -5.52 -23.73
CA HIS A 399 12.33 -5.62 -24.97
C HIS A 399 11.72 -4.29 -25.42
N HIS A 400 11.18 -3.47 -24.50
CA HIS A 400 10.69 -2.12 -24.81
C HIS A 400 11.80 -1.20 -25.34
N LEU A 401 12.97 -1.23 -24.71
CA LEU A 401 14.11 -0.41 -25.16
C LEU A 401 14.60 -0.85 -26.54
N LEU A 402 14.64 -2.17 -26.80
CA LEU A 402 14.99 -2.72 -28.11
C LEU A 402 13.95 -2.40 -29.18
N SER A 403 12.65 -2.49 -28.90
CA SER A 403 11.59 -2.24 -29.89
C SER A 403 11.53 -0.77 -30.33
N VAL A 404 11.73 0.17 -29.39
CA VAL A 404 11.84 1.61 -29.67
C VAL A 404 13.07 1.92 -30.52
N MET A 405 14.20 1.23 -30.29
CA MET A 405 15.43 1.42 -31.06
C MET A 405 15.42 0.74 -32.44
N LEU A 406 14.72 -0.38 -32.61
CA LEU A 406 14.71 -1.16 -33.85
C LEU A 406 13.65 -0.69 -34.86
N HIS A 407 12.50 -0.14 -34.44
CA HIS A 407 11.53 0.42 -35.39
C HIS A 407 11.98 1.74 -36.02
N THR A 408 13.11 2.31 -35.59
CA THR A 408 13.74 3.48 -36.21
C THR A 408 14.82 3.13 -37.24
N SER A 409 15.07 1.83 -37.54
CA SER A 409 16.15 1.42 -38.45
C SER A 409 15.74 1.04 -39.87
N ASP A 410 14.45 0.93 -40.19
CA ASP A 410 13.99 0.58 -41.55
C ASP A 410 13.94 1.79 -42.50
N GLU A 411 13.93 3.01 -41.96
CA GLU A 411 14.36 4.24 -42.63
C GLU A 411 15.38 4.90 -41.70
N VAL A 412 16.56 5.28 -42.22
CA VAL A 412 17.64 5.86 -41.41
C VAL A 412 17.22 7.24 -40.90
N TYR A 413 16.46 7.29 -39.82
CA TYR A 413 16.34 8.48 -38.99
C TYR A 413 17.52 8.48 -38.04
N GLU A 414 18.45 9.41 -38.25
CA GLU A 414 19.57 9.62 -37.34
C GLU A 414 19.01 10.07 -35.98
N VAL A 415 18.91 9.13 -35.02
CA VAL A 415 18.48 9.43 -33.64
C VAL A 415 19.57 10.25 -32.98
N LYS A 416 19.50 11.58 -33.13
CA LYS A 416 20.52 12.50 -32.61
C LYS A 416 20.51 12.59 -31.09
N HIS A 417 19.34 12.39 -30.47
CA HIS A 417 19.17 12.48 -29.02
C HIS A 417 18.06 11.51 -28.55
N LEU A 418 18.46 10.41 -27.91
CA LEU A 418 17.54 9.59 -27.11
C LEU A 418 17.74 10.02 -25.65
N ASN A 419 16.90 10.93 -25.18
CA ASN A 419 16.89 11.29 -23.77
C ASN A 419 15.86 10.42 -23.06
N THR A 420 16.33 9.38 -22.37
CA THR A 420 15.56 8.79 -21.28
C THR A 420 15.59 9.77 -20.12
N PHE A 421 14.56 10.61 -20.02
CA PHE A 421 14.31 11.37 -18.81
C PHE A 421 13.67 10.43 -17.80
N VAL A 422 14.43 10.19 -16.74
CA VAL A 422 14.07 9.37 -15.57
C VAL A 422 13.22 10.19 -14.61
#